data_AF-A0A2N3EI30-F1
#
_entry.id   AF-A0A2N3EI30-F1
#
_cell.length_a   1.000
_cell.length_b   1.000
_cell.length_c   1.000
_cell.angle_alpha   90.00
_cell.angle_beta   90.00
_cell.angle_gamma   90.00
#
_symmetry.space_group_name_H-M   'P 1'
#
loop_
_entity.id
_entity.type
_entity.pdbx_description
1 polymer ?
#
loop_
_entity_poly.entity_id
_entity_poly.type
_entity_poly.pdbx_seq_one_letter_code
_entity_poly.pdbx_strand_id
1 'polypeptide(L)'
;MSAETDEDRKPRRGRRHGRHGRHGEAERETTRVQLEMPPQAMERLQQLKDKTEAASYAEVIRNALRLYEALIGEAERGAEFQVKEPDGTSVPYRIFL
;
A
#
# COMPACT_ATOMS: atom_id res chain seq x y z
N MET A 1 -2.28 -56.01 -50.44
CA MET A 1 -3.03 -55.32 -51.52
C MET A 1 -4.11 -54.48 -50.84
N SER A 2 -4.03 -53.15 -51.07
CA SER A 2 -5.13 -52.17 -51.02
C SER A 2 -5.73 -51.85 -49.64
N ALA A 3 -5.86 -50.60 -49.19
CA ALA A 3 -5.61 -49.30 -49.80
C ALA A 3 -5.43 -48.22 -48.70
N GLU A 4 -4.55 -47.25 -48.98
CA GLU A 4 -4.54 -45.89 -48.41
C GLU A 4 -5.80 -45.12 -48.81
N THR A 5 -6.26 -44.22 -47.94
CA THR A 5 -6.85 -42.90 -48.25
C THR A 5 -6.75 -42.07 -46.96
N ASP A 6 -5.85 -41.08 -46.84
CA ASP A 6 -5.94 -39.70 -47.39
C ASP A 6 -7.09 -38.94 -46.70
N GLU A 7 -6.82 -38.27 -45.58
CA GLU A 7 -6.61 -36.80 -45.45
C GLU A 7 -7.91 -35.98 -45.61
N ASP A 8 -7.89 -34.72 -45.16
CA ASP A 8 -9.00 -33.74 -45.09
C ASP A 8 -10.06 -33.98 -43.97
N ARG A 9 -10.50 -33.02 -43.16
CA ARG A 9 -10.45 -31.55 -43.26
C ARG A 9 -10.82 -30.94 -41.92
N LYS A 10 -9.96 -30.10 -41.34
CA LYS A 10 -10.38 -29.09 -40.35
C LYS A 10 -10.86 -27.86 -41.11
N PRO A 11 -12.14 -27.48 -40.98
CA PRO A 11 -12.46 -26.05 -40.91
C PRO A 11 -13.51 -25.83 -39.80
N ARG A 12 -13.53 -24.72 -39.05
CA ARG A 12 -13.78 -23.36 -39.56
C ARG A 12 -13.41 -22.34 -38.48
N ARG A 13 -12.78 -21.26 -38.94
CA ARG A 13 -12.74 -19.96 -38.26
C ARG A 13 -14.15 -19.38 -38.15
N GLY A 14 -14.50 -18.88 -36.97
CA GLY A 14 -15.18 -17.58 -36.80
C GLY A 14 -14.29 -16.77 -35.83
N ARG A 15 -13.69 -15.62 -36.16
CA ARG A 15 -14.31 -14.28 -36.40
C ARG A 15 -15.48 -14.05 -35.44
N ARG A 16 -15.56 -12.98 -34.66
CA ARG A 16 -14.71 -11.81 -34.43
C ARG A 16 -15.40 -11.03 -33.29
N HIS A 17 -14.63 -10.18 -32.61
CA HIS A 17 -15.06 -8.98 -31.87
C HIS A 17 -15.95 -9.13 -30.64
N GLY A 18 -15.40 -8.61 -29.54
CA GLY A 18 -16.05 -7.48 -28.88
C GLY A 18 -16.64 -7.80 -27.52
N ARG A 19 -15.85 -7.55 -26.48
CA ARG A 19 -16.35 -6.71 -25.39
C ARG A 19 -15.22 -5.95 -24.70
N HIS A 20 -14.92 -4.78 -25.24
CA HIS A 20 -14.68 -3.64 -24.36
C HIS A 20 -15.96 -3.48 -23.51
N GLY A 21 -15.82 -3.82 -22.23
CA GLY A 21 -16.74 -3.50 -21.16
C GLY A 21 -15.90 -3.69 -19.91
N ARG A 22 -15.62 -2.66 -19.11
CA ARG A 22 -16.53 -1.61 -18.67
C ARG A 22 -15.62 -0.54 -18.05
N HIS A 23 -15.74 0.72 -18.47
CA HIS A 23 -15.40 1.82 -17.56
C HIS A 23 -16.31 1.64 -16.34
N GLY A 24 -15.75 1.21 -15.22
CA GLY A 24 -16.51 0.86 -14.04
C GLY A 24 -15.58 0.78 -12.86
N GLU A 25 -15.67 1.82 -12.02
CA GLU A 25 -14.94 2.05 -10.77
C GLU A 25 -13.48 2.42 -11.01
N ALA A 26 -13.06 3.59 -10.50
CA ALA A 26 -11.65 3.83 -10.24
C ALA A 26 -11.23 2.74 -9.25
N GLU A 27 -10.69 1.65 -9.80
CA GLU A 27 -10.07 0.58 -9.05
C GLU A 27 -9.12 1.28 -8.09
N ARG A 28 -9.29 1.08 -6.78
CA ARG A 28 -8.35 1.64 -5.83
C ARG A 28 -7.00 1.03 -6.19
N GLU A 29 -6.16 1.80 -6.87
CA GLU A 29 -4.81 1.41 -7.26
C GLU A 29 -4.00 1.26 -5.98
N THR A 30 -4.13 0.08 -5.37
CA THR A 30 -3.40 -0.28 -4.16
C THR A 30 -2.27 -1.19 -4.59
N THR A 31 -1.04 -0.78 -4.30
CA THR A 31 0.13 -1.62 -4.53
C THR A 31 0.35 -2.49 -3.30
N ARG A 32 0.36 -3.81 -3.49
CA ARG A 32 0.70 -4.75 -2.41
C ARG A 32 2.21 -4.79 -2.22
N VAL A 33 2.67 -4.34 -1.07
CA VAL A 33 4.09 -4.41 -0.67
C VAL A 33 4.27 -5.57 0.30
N GLN A 34 5.29 -6.40 0.07
CA GLN A 34 5.76 -7.39 1.04
C GLN A 34 6.91 -6.77 1.83
N LEU A 35 6.82 -6.81 3.16
CA LEU A 35 7.83 -6.24 4.06
C LEU A 35 8.37 -7.35 4.94
N GLU A 36 9.68 -7.50 4.95
CA GLU A 36 10.38 -8.27 5.97
C GLU A 36 10.85 -7.31 7.06
N MET A 37 10.53 -7.62 8.30
CA MET A 37 10.86 -6.77 9.44
C MET A 37 11.60 -7.60 10.49
N PRO A 38 12.64 -7.04 11.13
CA PRO A 38 13.28 -7.70 12.25
C PRO A 38 12.27 -7.85 13.41
N PRO A 39 12.43 -8.86 14.29
CA PRO A 39 11.48 -9.14 15.36
C PRO A 39 11.15 -7.91 16.22
N GLN A 40 12.16 -7.09 16.55
CA GLN A 40 11.97 -5.88 17.33
C GLN A 40 11.08 -4.83 16.62
N ALA A 41 11.15 -4.73 15.29
CA ALA A 41 10.30 -3.82 14.52
C ALA A 41 8.85 -4.34 14.46
N MET A 42 8.67 -5.67 14.33
CA MET A 42 7.35 -6.30 14.42
C MET A 42 6.69 -6.03 15.78
N GLU A 43 7.44 -6.14 16.88
CA GLU A 43 6.95 -5.83 18.22
C GLU A 43 6.50 -4.37 18.36
N ARG A 44 7.31 -3.43 17.85
CA ARG A 44 6.94 -2.00 17.82
C ARG A 44 5.66 -1.77 17.02
N LEU A 45 5.52 -2.42 15.86
CA LEU A 45 4.33 -2.31 15.03
C LEU A 45 3.08 -2.87 15.73
N GLN A 46 3.22 -3.99 16.43
CA GLN A 46 2.15 -4.56 17.24
C GLN A 46 1.73 -3.61 18.37
N GLN A 47 2.69 -3.08 19.13
CA GLN A 47 2.41 -2.11 20.20
C GLN A 47 1.71 -0.85 19.68
N LEU A 48 2.13 -0.35 18.50
CA LEU A 48 1.47 0.79 17.88
C LEU A 48 0.04 0.45 17.47
N LYS A 49 -0.19 -0.71 16.85
CA LYS A 49 -1.54 -1.18 16.50
C LYS A 49 -2.46 -1.19 17.71
N ASP A 50 -1.99 -1.72 18.84
CA ASP A 50 -2.79 -1.82 20.07
C ASP A 50 -3.06 -0.44 20.68
N LYS A 51 -2.04 0.42 20.77
CA LYS A 51 -2.17 1.79 21.33
C LYS A 51 -3.08 2.69 20.50
N THR A 52 -3.11 2.51 19.18
CA THR A 52 -3.96 3.29 18.28
C THR A 52 -5.26 2.59 17.94
N GLU A 53 -5.54 1.43 18.54
CA GLU A 53 -6.71 0.60 18.27
C GLU A 53 -6.93 0.32 16.78
N ALA A 54 -5.84 0.22 16.01
CA ALA A 54 -5.94 0.09 14.56
C ALA A 54 -6.44 -1.30 14.16
N ALA A 55 -7.27 -1.36 13.12
CA ALA A 55 -7.86 -2.61 12.65
C ALA A 55 -6.81 -3.53 12.01
N SER A 56 -5.70 -2.98 11.51
CA SER A 56 -4.64 -3.75 10.86
C SER A 56 -3.28 -3.07 10.91
N TYR A 57 -2.19 -3.84 10.72
CA TYR A 57 -0.85 -3.27 10.54
C TYR A 57 -0.76 -2.33 9.33
N ALA A 58 -1.47 -2.65 8.25
CA ALA A 58 -1.49 -1.81 7.06
C ALA A 58 -2.09 -0.42 7.36
N GLU A 59 -3.04 -0.33 8.29
CA GLU A 59 -3.58 0.94 8.75
C GLU A 59 -2.57 1.74 9.57
N VAL A 60 -1.87 1.08 10.50
CA VAL A 60 -0.79 1.71 11.27
C VAL A 60 0.28 2.28 10.33
N ILE A 61 0.72 1.49 9.34
CA ILE A 61 1.72 1.91 8.36
C ILE A 61 1.22 3.10 7.54
N ARG A 62 -0.03 3.07 7.05
CA ARG A 62 -0.63 4.21 6.31
C ARG A 62 -0.66 5.48 7.16
N ASN A 63 -1.05 5.36 8.42
CA ASN A 63 -1.11 6.50 9.34
C ASN A 63 0.30 7.04 9.64
N ALA A 64 1.27 6.15 9.84
CA ALA A 64 2.67 6.51 10.07
C ALA A 64 3.27 7.25 8.86
N LEU A 65 2.99 6.79 7.63
CA LEU A 65 3.47 7.46 6.41
C LEU A 65 2.90 8.88 6.29
N ARG A 66 1.59 9.05 6.51
CA ARG A 66 0.95 10.38 6.51
C ARG A 66 1.52 11.30 7.58
N LEU A 67 1.75 10.78 8.78
CA LEU A 67 2.37 11.53 9.86
C LEU A 67 3.78 11.96 9.49
N TYR A 68 4.59 11.05 8.95
CA TYR A 68 5.96 11.35 8.55
C TYR A 68 6.03 12.41 7.44
N GLU A 69 5.18 12.31 6.42
CA GLU A 69 5.05 13.31 5.35
C GLU A 69 4.68 14.70 5.91
N ALA A 70 3.70 14.78 6.80
CA ALA A 70 3.30 16.03 7.43
C ALA A 70 4.44 16.66 8.25
N LEU A 71 5.18 15.85 9.01
CA LEU A 71 6.31 16.32 9.82
C LEU A 71 7.46 16.84 8.95
N ILE A 72 7.76 16.16 7.83
CA ILE A 72 8.76 16.65 6.87
C ILE A 72 8.32 17.98 6.29
N GLY A 73 7.07 18.09 5.83
CA GLY A 73 6.55 19.32 5.23
C GLY A 73 6.65 20.53 6.17
N GLU A 74 6.38 20.36 7.47
CA GLU A 74 6.56 21.42 8.46
C GLU A 74 8.04 21.76 8.71
N ALA A 75 8.92 20.75 8.78
CA ALA A 75 10.36 20.99 8.95
C ALA A 75 10.99 21.70 7.74
N GLU A 76 10.60 21.35 6.52
CA GLU A 76 11.07 22.02 5.29
C GLU A 76 10.61 23.48 5.22
N ARG A 77 9.49 23.82 5.87
CA ARG A 77 9.03 25.21 6.04
C ARG A 77 9.78 25.96 7.14
N GLY A 78 10.70 25.32 7.84
CA GLY A 78 11.44 25.88 8.97
C GLY A 78 10.65 25.95 10.27
N ALA A 79 9.57 25.18 10.41
CA ALA A 79 8.82 25.11 11.66
C ALA A 79 9.60 24.36 12.74
N GLU A 80 9.44 24.79 13.99
CA GLU A 80 9.97 24.11 15.16
C GLU A 80 8.87 23.33 15.88
N PHE A 81 9.19 22.12 16.32
CA PHE A 81 8.27 21.31 17.11
C PHE A 81 8.54 21.50 18.60
N GLN A 82 7.46 21.57 19.38
CA GLN A 82 7.54 21.67 20.84
C GLN A 82 6.60 20.64 21.46
N VAL A 83 7.06 20.03 22.56
CA VAL A 83 6.20 19.21 23.42
C VAL A 83 5.78 20.07 24.60
N LYS A 84 4.47 20.17 24.79
CA LYS A 84 3.90 20.79 25.98
C LYS A 84 3.73 19.74 27.07
N GLU A 85 4.44 19.92 28.17
CA GLU A 85 4.35 19.07 29.35
C GLU A 85 3.08 19.36 30.15
N PRO A 86 2.62 18.43 31.00
CA PRO A 86 1.42 18.61 31.82
C PRO A 86 1.48 19.81 32.77
N ASP A 87 2.67 20.23 33.16
CA ASP A 87 2.93 21.41 34.01
C ASP A 87 2.77 22.75 33.26
N GLY A 88 2.57 22.70 31.93
CA GLY A 88 2.42 23.86 31.06
C GLY A 88 3.70 24.31 30.38
N THR A 89 4.87 23.74 30.73
CA THR A 89 6.16 24.03 30.10
C THR A 89 6.15 23.52 28.66
N SER A 90 6.76 24.26 27.73
CA SER A 90 6.97 23.80 26.35
C SER A 90 8.45 23.66 26.07
N VAL A 91 8.89 22.46 25.66
CA VAL A 91 10.28 22.16 25.36
C VAL A 91 10.47 21.87 23.87
N PRO A 92 11.54 22.37 23.23
CA PRO A 92 11.84 22.02 21.85
C PRO A 92 12.03 20.52 21.68
N TYR A 93 11.34 19.95 20.69
CA TYR A 93 11.42 18.52 20.36
C TYR A 93 12.02 18.35 18.97
N ARG A 94 13.25 17.84 18.91
CA ARG A 94 13.95 17.58 17.66
C ARG A 94 13.49 16.25 17.09
N ILE A 95 12.50 16.32 16.19
CA ILE A 95 11.91 15.14 15.52
C ILE A 95 12.90 14.47 14.56
N PHE A 96 13.77 15.25 13.93
CA PHE A 96 14.81 14.78 13.03
C PHE A 96 16.17 14.89 13.74
N LEU A 97 16.85 13.75 13.89
CA LEU A 97 18.24 13.66 14.39
C LEU A 97 19.23 13.77 13.23
#